data_AF-A0A090ZE71-F1
#
_entry.id   AF-A0A090ZE71-F1
#
_cell.length_a   1.000
_cell.length_b   1.000
_cell.length_c   1.000
_cell.angle_alpha   90.00
_cell.angle_beta   90.00
_cell.angle_gamma   90.00
#
_symmetry.space_group_name_H-M   'P 1'
#
loop_
_entity.id
_entity.type
_entity.pdbx_description
1 polymer ?
#
loop_
_entity_poly.entity_id
_entity_poly.type
_entity_poly.pdbx_seq_one_letter_code
_entity_poly.pdbx_strand_id
1 'polypeptide(L)'
;MLGLLLAFFFCFIGTSAAKGHAPVLPDQLRLFQGQGTQISLALPVQAEVSVDRPDVIRLNGQPNPSMKVSLGHPLKLSSLRSGEAKLRMKLFGQIPLKTVKVNVIPDLKVIPGGQTIGVKVKSAGILVVGHHQVLTDTSKLSPGEAAGIEAGDLITHINGIKLKDVRDVAEIAEAAGKSKRPMQVTYQRDSKEYTTSLTPAFDKQDRAWRLGLYIRDSAAGVGTLTFYAPEQGVYGALGHIITDMNTQTPIVVGSGQILQSSVTSISKSESGEPGEKRAHFLKEGKMLGTIERNTHFGIFGKMSQNPEHSVYQKPVPVAFAEEVKEGPAEILTVVEGQRVERFKVEIVHVSKQSVPETKGLVLRITDPRLVEKTGGIVQGMSGSPIMQNGKLIGAVTHVFVNDPKSGYGCFIEWMLQDAGILERPQNTFQNLKAS
;
A
#
# COMPACT_ATOMS: atom_id res chain seq x y z
N MET A 1 1.34 35.19 -47.59
CA MET A 1 1.80 33.78 -47.60
C MET A 1 2.23 33.31 -46.20
N LEU A 2 3.21 33.94 -45.55
CA LEU A 2 3.69 33.51 -44.22
C LEU A 2 2.61 33.52 -43.12
N GLY A 3 1.76 34.55 -43.07
CA GLY A 3 0.65 34.64 -42.11
C GLY A 3 -0.46 33.60 -42.33
N LEU A 4 -0.64 33.14 -43.57
CA LEU A 4 -1.64 32.13 -43.94
C LEU A 4 -1.16 30.73 -43.54
N LEU A 5 0.14 30.45 -43.70
CA LEU A 5 0.81 29.25 -43.19
C LEU A 5 0.78 29.17 -41.66
N LEU A 6 1.04 30.29 -40.97
CA LEU A 6 0.94 30.38 -39.51
C LEU A 6 -0.49 30.17 -39.01
N ALA A 7 -1.48 30.79 -39.64
CA ALA A 7 -2.89 30.59 -39.30
C ALA A 7 -3.32 29.13 -39.51
N PHE A 8 -2.91 28.50 -40.61
CA PHE A 8 -3.21 27.09 -40.87
C PHE A 8 -2.54 26.15 -39.84
N PHE A 9 -1.31 26.44 -39.47
CA PHE A 9 -0.57 25.71 -38.44
C PHE A 9 -1.22 25.84 -37.05
N PHE A 10 -1.66 27.04 -36.67
CA PHE A 10 -2.41 27.26 -35.43
C PHE A 10 -3.79 26.58 -35.44
N CYS A 11 -4.51 26.60 -36.57
CA CYS A 11 -5.77 25.87 -36.73
C CYS A 11 -5.56 24.34 -36.65
N PHE A 12 -4.47 23.82 -37.22
CA PHE A 12 -4.15 22.39 -37.17
C PHE A 12 -3.76 21.95 -35.74
N ILE A 13 -2.97 22.75 -35.03
CA ILE A 13 -2.66 22.51 -33.61
C ILE A 13 -3.95 22.61 -32.76
N GLY A 14 -4.77 23.64 -32.99
CA GLY A 14 -6.02 23.85 -32.27
C GLY A 14 -7.01 22.71 -32.47
N THR A 15 -7.13 22.17 -33.68
CA THR A 15 -8.01 21.02 -33.98
C THR A 15 -7.44 19.69 -33.46
N SER A 16 -6.12 19.50 -33.45
CA SER A 16 -5.45 18.35 -32.84
C SER A 16 -5.60 18.34 -31.31
N ALA A 17 -5.45 19.50 -30.67
CA ALA A 17 -5.70 19.70 -29.25
C ALA A 17 -7.18 19.49 -28.88
N ALA A 18 -8.11 20.00 -29.68
CA ALA A 18 -9.56 19.85 -29.47
C ALA A 18 -10.05 18.40 -29.58
N LYS A 19 -9.35 17.54 -30.34
CA LYS A 19 -9.66 16.11 -30.44
C LYS A 19 -9.07 15.27 -29.31
N GLY A 20 -8.36 15.86 -28.34
CA GLY A 20 -7.72 15.11 -27.25
C GLY A 20 -6.53 14.23 -27.68
N HIS A 21 -6.02 14.43 -28.90
CA HIS A 21 -4.94 13.63 -29.50
C HIS A 21 -3.57 14.32 -29.44
N ALA A 22 -3.44 15.46 -28.78
CA ALA A 22 -2.13 16.07 -28.54
C ALA A 22 -1.45 15.29 -27.40
N PRO A 23 -0.34 14.56 -27.64
CA PRO A 23 0.41 13.93 -26.56
C PRO A 23 0.96 15.03 -25.66
N VAL A 24 0.35 15.16 -24.49
CA VAL A 24 0.80 16.07 -23.46
C VAL A 24 2.09 15.49 -22.89
N LEU A 25 3.22 16.11 -23.22
CA LEU A 25 4.47 15.88 -22.50
C LEU A 25 4.24 16.18 -21.02
N PRO A 26 4.51 15.23 -20.12
CA PRO A 26 4.35 15.48 -18.71
C PRO A 26 5.35 16.55 -18.24
N ASP A 27 5.03 17.26 -17.17
CA ASP A 27 5.97 18.20 -16.54
C ASP A 27 7.16 17.48 -15.90
N GLN A 28 6.92 16.25 -15.45
CA GLN A 28 7.91 15.39 -14.84
C GLN A 28 7.87 13.98 -15.43
N LEU A 29 9.04 13.36 -15.55
CA LEU A 29 9.20 11.99 -16.00
C LEU A 29 10.07 11.24 -14.99
N ARG A 30 9.55 10.14 -14.46
CA ARG A 30 10.29 9.25 -13.53
C ARG A 30 10.77 8.02 -14.28
N LEU A 31 12.04 7.66 -14.11
CA LEU A 31 12.66 6.51 -14.75
C LEU A 31 13.53 5.76 -13.75
N PHE A 32 13.56 4.44 -13.82
CA PHE A 32 14.61 3.67 -13.14
C PHE A 32 15.90 3.70 -13.94
N GLN A 33 17.04 3.69 -13.27
CA GLN A 33 18.36 3.63 -13.88
C GLN A 33 18.50 2.37 -14.74
N GLY A 34 19.12 2.49 -15.91
CA GLY A 34 19.29 1.39 -16.85
C GLY A 34 18.03 1.06 -17.66
N GLN A 35 16.92 1.76 -17.46
CA GLN A 35 15.71 1.62 -18.26
C GLN A 35 15.65 2.66 -19.39
N GLY A 36 15.16 2.24 -20.55
CA GLY A 36 14.86 3.13 -21.66
C GLY A 36 13.39 3.48 -21.71
N THR A 37 13.06 4.70 -22.15
CA THR A 37 11.68 5.06 -22.52
C THR A 37 11.64 5.74 -23.88
N GLN A 38 10.45 5.81 -24.47
CA GLN A 38 10.20 6.49 -25.73
C GLN A 38 9.13 7.54 -25.54
N ILE A 39 9.42 8.75 -26.00
CA ILE A 39 8.46 9.86 -26.03
C ILE A 39 8.00 10.05 -27.47
N SER A 40 6.69 9.89 -27.70
CA SER A 40 6.07 10.09 -29.01
C SER A 40 5.16 11.31 -28.96
N LEU A 41 5.47 12.32 -29.79
CA LEU A 41 4.73 13.58 -29.82
C LEU A 41 3.81 13.73 -31.04
N ALA A 42 3.99 12.91 -32.07
CA ALA A 42 3.16 12.90 -33.28
C ALA A 42 2.92 14.28 -33.92
N LEU A 43 3.86 15.23 -33.75
CA LEU A 43 3.77 16.57 -34.33
C LEU A 43 4.70 16.68 -35.55
N PRO A 44 4.22 17.11 -36.73
CA PRO A 44 5.04 17.20 -37.95
C PRO A 44 5.94 18.44 -37.96
N VAL A 45 6.66 18.70 -36.87
CA VAL A 45 7.56 19.84 -36.72
C VAL A 45 8.95 19.43 -36.23
N GLN A 46 9.94 20.23 -36.60
CA GLN A 46 11.29 20.10 -36.09
C GLN A 46 11.42 20.84 -34.76
N ALA A 47 12.05 20.19 -33.80
CA ALA A 47 12.44 20.78 -32.53
C ALA A 47 13.91 20.50 -32.24
N GLU A 48 14.52 21.40 -31.49
CA GLU A 48 15.77 21.13 -30.81
C GLU A 48 15.47 20.59 -29.41
N VAL A 49 16.03 19.44 -29.08
CA VAL A 49 15.88 18.81 -27.78
C VAL A 49 17.24 18.75 -27.12
N SER A 50 17.33 19.24 -25.89
CA SER A 50 18.57 19.29 -25.11
C SER A 50 18.39 18.76 -23.69
N VAL A 51 19.46 18.21 -23.12
CA VAL A 51 19.54 17.71 -21.75
C VAL A 51 20.70 18.41 -21.05
N ASP A 52 20.45 18.97 -19.87
CA ASP A 52 21.48 19.65 -19.07
C ASP A 52 22.47 18.69 -18.39
N ARG A 53 22.06 17.44 -18.15
CA ARG A 53 22.84 16.37 -17.52
C ARG A 53 22.93 15.12 -18.41
N PRO A 54 23.80 15.13 -19.44
CA PRO A 54 23.98 13.98 -20.35
C PRO A 54 24.61 12.74 -19.67
N ASP A 55 25.17 12.91 -18.47
CA ASP A 55 25.62 11.82 -17.60
C ASP A 55 24.46 11.07 -16.93
N VAL A 56 23.28 11.69 -16.83
CA VAL A 56 22.06 11.13 -16.22
C VAL A 56 21.14 10.56 -17.29
N ILE A 57 20.88 11.30 -18.37
CA ILE A 57 20.00 10.90 -19.48
C ILE A 57 20.68 11.13 -20.83
N ARG A 58 20.59 10.14 -21.73
CA ARG A 58 20.99 10.30 -23.14
C ARG A 58 19.80 10.31 -24.09
N LEU A 59 19.94 11.10 -25.15
CA LEU A 59 18.98 11.19 -26.25
C LEU A 59 19.41 10.27 -27.39
N ASN A 60 18.54 9.37 -27.84
CA ASN A 60 18.79 8.44 -28.94
C ASN A 60 20.13 7.67 -28.83
N GLY A 61 20.57 7.39 -27.60
CA GLY A 61 21.84 6.72 -27.30
C GLY A 61 23.09 7.55 -27.58
N GLN A 62 22.95 8.78 -28.06
CA GLN A 62 24.06 9.65 -28.41
C GLN A 62 24.57 10.43 -27.19
N PRO A 63 25.89 10.71 -27.11
CA PRO A 63 26.46 11.52 -26.04
C PRO A 63 26.16 13.01 -26.18
N ASN A 64 25.69 13.45 -27.36
CA ASN A 64 25.40 14.85 -27.63
C ASN A 64 24.25 15.35 -26.74
N PRO A 65 24.46 16.43 -25.97
CA PRO A 65 23.46 16.96 -25.05
C PRO A 65 22.36 17.74 -25.77
N SER A 66 22.51 18.07 -27.06
CA SER A 66 21.48 18.70 -27.88
C SER A 66 21.41 18.03 -29.25
N MET A 67 20.19 17.85 -29.77
CA MET A 67 19.96 17.36 -31.12
C MET A 67 18.68 17.91 -31.74
N LYS A 68 18.69 18.09 -33.06
CA LYS A 68 17.48 18.37 -33.84
C LYS A 68 16.73 17.06 -34.06
N VAL A 69 15.44 17.06 -33.76
CA VAL A 69 14.56 15.90 -33.91
C VAL A 69 13.27 16.32 -34.59
N SER A 70 12.70 15.40 -35.36
CA SER A 70 11.32 15.51 -35.82
C SER A 70 10.41 14.99 -34.72
N LEU A 71 9.50 15.84 -34.22
CA LEU A 71 8.53 15.46 -33.19
C LEU A 71 7.48 14.45 -33.69
N GLY A 72 7.51 14.10 -34.98
CA GLY A 72 6.71 13.04 -35.58
C GLY A 72 7.30 11.64 -35.33
N HIS A 73 8.55 11.55 -34.87
CA HIS A 73 9.22 10.28 -34.58
C HIS A 73 9.45 10.12 -33.08
N PRO A 74 9.42 8.88 -32.54
CA PRO A 74 9.71 8.63 -31.14
C PRO A 74 11.13 9.05 -30.74
N LEU A 75 11.25 9.83 -29.66
CA LEU A 75 12.52 10.18 -29.03
C LEU A 75 12.86 9.11 -27.98
N LYS A 76 13.98 8.41 -28.15
CA LYS A 76 14.48 7.45 -27.15
C LYS A 76 15.25 8.16 -26.06
N LEU A 77 14.89 7.92 -24.81
CA LEU A 77 15.62 8.35 -23.62
C LEU A 77 16.25 7.12 -22.97
N SER A 78 17.54 7.22 -22.63
CA SER A 78 18.26 6.18 -21.89
C SER A 78 18.71 6.75 -20.55
N SER A 79 18.27 6.14 -19.44
CA SER A 79 18.70 6.52 -18.09
C SER A 79 20.00 5.79 -17.71
N LEU A 80 21.05 6.56 -17.43
CA LEU A 80 22.39 6.01 -17.19
C LEU A 80 22.77 5.99 -15.72
N ARG A 81 22.46 7.07 -15.01
CA ARG A 81 22.81 7.28 -13.61
C ARG A 81 21.64 7.90 -12.87
N SER A 82 21.43 7.51 -11.62
CA SER A 82 20.47 8.17 -10.75
C SER A 82 20.76 9.67 -10.57
N GLY A 83 19.71 10.47 -10.50
CA GLY A 83 19.77 11.92 -10.36
C GLY A 83 18.69 12.65 -11.17
N GLU A 84 18.67 13.97 -11.03
CA GLU A 84 17.73 14.82 -11.77
C GLU A 84 18.39 15.44 -13.01
N ALA A 85 17.65 15.51 -14.10
CA ALA A 85 18.00 16.18 -15.34
C ALA A 85 16.80 16.99 -15.87
N LYS A 86 17.06 17.98 -16.73
CA LYS A 86 16.02 18.74 -17.43
C LYS A 86 16.14 18.50 -18.93
N LEU A 87 15.08 17.95 -19.50
CA LEU A 87 14.89 17.83 -20.94
C LEU A 87 14.20 19.09 -21.45
N ARG A 88 14.86 19.88 -22.27
CA ARG A 88 14.33 21.14 -22.83
C ARG A 88 14.05 20.96 -24.32
N MET A 89 12.87 21.39 -24.74
CA MET A 89 12.42 21.33 -26.12
C MET A 89 12.15 22.74 -26.64
N LYS A 90 12.76 23.09 -27.78
CA LYS A 90 12.56 24.37 -28.45
C LYS A 90 12.11 24.14 -29.90
N LEU A 91 11.02 24.77 -30.32
CA LEU A 91 10.61 24.80 -31.72
C LEU A 91 11.57 25.69 -32.51
N PHE A 92 12.01 25.18 -33.67
CA PHE A 92 12.96 25.87 -34.57
C PHE A 92 14.26 26.34 -33.87
N GLY A 93 14.62 25.74 -32.73
CA GLY A 93 15.78 26.11 -31.91
C GLY A 93 15.63 27.39 -31.08
N GLN A 94 14.53 28.13 -31.23
CA GLN A 94 14.38 29.47 -30.64
C GLN A 94 13.21 29.57 -29.67
N ILE A 95 12.05 29.00 -30.01
CA ILE A 95 10.81 29.19 -29.25
C ILE A 95 10.71 28.08 -28.20
N PRO A 96 10.78 28.36 -26.89
CA PRO A 96 10.66 27.34 -25.85
C PRO A 96 9.28 26.68 -25.91
N LEU A 97 9.25 25.35 -26.04
CA LEU A 97 8.01 24.57 -26.10
C LEU A 97 7.69 23.95 -24.75
N LYS A 98 8.65 23.22 -24.17
CA LYS A 98 8.46 22.49 -22.91
C LYS A 98 9.79 22.23 -22.24
N THR A 99 9.80 22.26 -20.92
CA THR A 99 10.87 21.67 -20.10
C THR A 99 10.25 20.54 -19.28
N VAL A 100 10.84 19.35 -19.36
CA VAL A 100 10.43 18.17 -18.59
C VAL A 100 11.52 17.89 -17.56
N LYS A 101 11.13 17.81 -16.29
CA LYS A 101 12.04 17.37 -15.22
C LYS A 101 12.12 15.84 -15.25
N VAL A 102 13.29 15.29 -15.52
CA VAL A 102 13.52 13.85 -15.53
C VAL A 102 14.18 13.46 -14.22
N ASN A 103 13.53 12.58 -13.45
CA ASN A 103 14.09 12.03 -12.22
C ASN A 103 14.46 10.56 -12.45
N VAL A 104 15.75 10.26 -12.39
CA VAL A 104 16.28 8.90 -12.51
C VAL A 104 16.51 8.32 -11.12
N ILE A 105 15.78 7.28 -10.78
CA ILE A 105 15.82 6.56 -9.51
C ILE A 105 16.75 5.34 -9.66
N PRO A 106 17.48 4.91 -8.62
CA PRO A 106 18.29 3.67 -8.68
C PRO A 106 17.50 2.47 -9.21
N ASP A 107 18.17 1.54 -9.90
CA ASP A 107 17.55 0.30 -10.38
C ASP A 107 16.98 -0.47 -9.19
N LEU A 108 15.65 -0.51 -9.09
CA LEU A 108 14.96 -1.14 -7.98
C LEU A 108 14.35 -2.45 -8.44
N LYS A 109 14.81 -3.54 -7.83
CA LYS A 109 14.31 -4.89 -8.07
C LYS A 109 13.91 -5.56 -6.77
N VAL A 110 12.82 -6.31 -6.83
CA VAL A 110 12.28 -7.05 -5.69
C VAL A 110 11.93 -8.47 -6.09
N ILE A 111 11.87 -9.38 -5.14
CA ILE A 111 11.35 -10.74 -5.33
C ILE A 111 9.85 -10.68 -5.11
N PRO A 112 9.01 -10.95 -6.14
CA PRO A 112 7.58 -11.08 -5.94
C PRO A 112 7.28 -12.22 -4.97
N GLY A 113 6.34 -11.96 -4.07
CA GLY A 113 5.85 -12.96 -3.12
C GLY A 113 4.77 -13.85 -3.75
N GLY A 114 3.59 -13.81 -3.14
CA GLY A 114 2.43 -14.64 -3.44
C GLY A 114 2.16 -15.70 -2.37
N GLN A 115 3.09 -15.91 -1.44
CA GLN A 115 2.96 -16.85 -0.33
C GLN A 115 1.84 -16.40 0.62
N THR A 116 1.05 -17.36 1.07
CA THR A 116 0.14 -17.13 2.19
C THR A 116 0.94 -17.06 3.49
N ILE A 117 0.75 -15.99 4.25
CA ILE A 117 1.42 -15.74 5.52
C ILE A 117 0.41 -15.66 6.65
N GLY A 118 0.78 -16.19 7.80
CA GLY A 118 0.10 -15.90 9.05
C GLY A 118 0.56 -14.55 9.58
N VAL A 119 -0.37 -13.73 10.02
CA VAL A 119 -0.08 -12.42 10.61
C VAL A 119 -0.45 -12.47 12.07
N LYS A 120 0.49 -12.09 12.95
CA LYS A 120 0.22 -11.87 14.37
C LYS A 120 0.78 -10.51 14.77
N VAL A 121 -0.10 -9.60 15.16
CA VAL A 121 0.25 -8.25 15.60
C VAL A 121 -0.22 -8.06 17.02
N LYS A 122 0.66 -7.50 17.84
CA LYS A 122 0.37 -6.98 19.15
C LYS A 122 0.32 -5.46 19.07
N SER A 123 -0.76 -4.89 19.57
CA SER A 123 -0.98 -3.46 19.62
C SER A 123 0.03 -2.78 20.56
N ALA A 124 0.34 -1.51 20.32
CA ALA A 124 1.23 -0.70 21.17
C ALA A 124 0.60 -0.32 22.53
N GLY A 125 -0.66 -0.71 22.74
CA GLY A 125 -1.44 -0.55 23.96
C GLY A 125 -2.69 -1.42 23.88
N ILE A 126 -3.68 -1.13 24.72
CA ILE A 126 -4.93 -1.87 24.81
C ILE A 126 -6.03 -1.12 24.06
N LEU A 127 -6.49 -1.69 22.95
CA LEU A 127 -7.55 -1.11 22.13
C LEU A 127 -8.92 -1.40 22.76
N VAL A 128 -9.72 -0.36 22.92
CA VAL A 128 -11.12 -0.45 23.36
C VAL A 128 -11.99 -0.74 22.15
N VAL A 129 -12.73 -1.86 22.18
CA VAL A 129 -13.58 -2.31 21.06
C VAL A 129 -15.07 -2.19 21.36
N GLY A 130 -15.42 -1.67 22.54
CA GLY A 130 -16.79 -1.42 22.97
C GLY A 130 -16.93 -1.45 24.47
N HIS A 131 -18.18 -1.40 24.92
CA HIS A 131 -18.56 -1.37 26.33
C HIS A 131 -19.42 -2.55 26.72
N HIS A 132 -19.41 -2.92 28.00
CA HIS A 132 -20.37 -3.82 28.57
C HIS A 132 -20.81 -3.36 29.95
N GLN A 133 -22.01 -3.78 30.34
CA GLN A 133 -22.53 -3.52 31.67
C GLN A 133 -21.94 -4.51 32.68
N VAL A 134 -21.38 -3.97 33.76
CA VAL A 134 -20.97 -4.68 34.95
C VAL A 134 -22.16 -4.80 35.89
N LEU A 135 -22.46 -6.01 36.34
CA LEU A 135 -23.57 -6.29 37.26
C LEU A 135 -23.08 -6.20 38.71
N THR A 136 -23.42 -5.11 39.39
CA THR A 136 -23.17 -4.96 40.83
C THR A 136 -24.38 -5.38 41.65
N ASP A 137 -24.26 -5.35 42.98
CA ASP A 137 -25.39 -5.65 43.88
C ASP A 137 -26.54 -4.63 43.78
N THR A 138 -26.26 -3.40 43.37
CA THR A 138 -27.21 -2.28 43.42
C THR A 138 -27.57 -1.71 42.05
N SER A 139 -26.75 -1.94 41.02
CA SER A 139 -26.94 -1.34 39.70
C SER A 139 -26.18 -2.06 38.59
N LYS A 140 -26.57 -1.76 37.35
CA LYS A 140 -25.78 -2.06 36.15
C LYS A 140 -25.09 -0.79 35.69
N LEU A 141 -23.78 -0.83 35.49
CA LEU A 141 -23.00 0.32 35.03
C LEU A 141 -21.84 -0.11 34.15
N SER A 142 -21.32 0.81 33.33
CA SER A 142 -20.09 0.64 32.57
C SER A 142 -19.07 1.68 33.06
N PRO A 143 -18.12 1.31 33.95
CA PRO A 143 -17.19 2.27 34.52
C PRO A 143 -16.35 3.03 33.49
N GLY A 144 -15.90 2.34 32.43
CA GLY A 144 -15.11 2.93 31.36
C GLY A 144 -15.92 3.89 30.49
N GLU A 145 -17.17 3.57 30.19
CA GLU A 145 -18.09 4.48 29.50
C GLU A 145 -18.34 5.74 30.34
N ALA A 146 -18.62 5.57 31.64
CA ALA A 146 -18.80 6.68 32.57
C ALA A 146 -17.54 7.56 32.71
N ALA A 147 -16.35 6.99 32.48
CA ALA A 147 -15.08 7.70 32.47
C ALA A 147 -14.77 8.38 31.12
N GLY A 148 -15.69 8.32 30.14
CA GLY A 148 -15.55 8.95 28.82
C GLY A 148 -14.65 8.19 27.84
N ILE A 149 -14.30 6.94 28.14
CA ILE A 149 -13.53 6.09 27.22
C ILE A 149 -14.47 5.56 26.14
N GLU A 150 -14.05 5.62 24.89
CA GLU A 150 -14.84 5.27 23.71
C GLU A 150 -14.22 4.11 22.92
N ALA A 151 -15.02 3.45 22.09
CA ALA A 151 -14.51 2.45 21.16
C ALA A 151 -13.56 3.13 20.15
N GLY A 152 -12.39 2.52 19.93
CA GLY A 152 -11.28 3.11 19.17
C GLY A 152 -10.18 3.73 20.02
N ASP A 153 -10.42 3.98 21.31
CA ASP A 153 -9.39 4.47 22.22
C ASP A 153 -8.28 3.43 22.42
N LEU A 154 -7.03 3.89 22.40
CA LEU A 154 -5.86 3.08 22.70
C LEU A 154 -5.34 3.42 24.10
N ILE A 155 -5.64 2.60 25.09
CA ILE A 155 -5.12 2.77 26.46
C ILE A 155 -3.64 2.38 26.49
N THR A 156 -2.77 3.31 26.87
CA THR A 156 -1.32 3.10 26.87
C THR A 156 -0.77 2.88 28.28
N HIS A 157 -1.35 3.57 29.28
CA HIS A 157 -0.90 3.49 30.67
C HIS A 157 -2.08 3.47 31.64
N ILE A 158 -1.88 2.79 32.77
CA ILE A 158 -2.74 2.92 33.95
C ILE A 158 -1.85 3.19 35.17
N ASN A 159 -2.16 4.24 35.93
CA ASN A 159 -1.37 4.71 37.07
C ASN A 159 0.11 4.96 36.71
N GLY A 160 0.37 5.47 35.50
CA GLY A 160 1.73 5.68 34.97
C GLY A 160 2.47 4.40 34.53
N ILE A 161 1.88 3.21 34.70
CA ILE A 161 2.45 1.94 34.28
C ILE A 161 2.07 1.68 32.83
N LYS A 162 3.07 1.47 31.97
CA LYS A 162 2.86 1.10 30.56
C LYS A 162 2.28 -0.30 30.45
N LEU A 163 1.14 -0.41 29.78
CA LEU A 163 0.45 -1.69 29.58
C LEU A 163 1.12 -2.49 28.46
N LYS A 164 1.32 -3.79 28.71
CA LYS A 164 1.84 -4.75 27.74
C LYS A 164 0.73 -5.62 27.17
N ASP A 165 -0.23 -6.05 28.00
CA ASP A 165 -1.35 -6.89 27.56
C ASP A 165 -2.57 -6.75 28.48
N VAL A 166 -3.65 -7.43 28.11
CA VAL A 166 -4.92 -7.40 28.84
C VAL A 166 -4.80 -7.94 30.27
N ARG A 167 -3.77 -8.72 30.61
CA ARG A 167 -3.56 -9.24 31.97
C ARG A 167 -3.10 -8.13 32.91
N ASP A 168 -2.23 -7.23 32.44
CA ASP A 168 -1.82 -6.04 33.21
C ASP A 168 -3.05 -5.22 33.62
N VAL A 169 -4.01 -5.04 32.70
CA VAL A 169 -5.27 -4.33 32.99
C VAL A 169 -6.07 -5.04 34.08
N ALA A 170 -6.21 -6.36 33.99
CA ALA A 170 -6.95 -7.15 34.97
C ALA A 170 -6.31 -7.07 36.38
N GLU A 171 -4.99 -7.19 36.46
CA GLU A 171 -4.26 -7.10 37.73
C GLU A 171 -4.36 -5.71 38.37
N ILE A 172 -4.22 -4.65 37.57
CA ILE A 172 -4.34 -3.27 38.06
C ILE A 172 -5.79 -2.97 38.50
N ALA A 173 -6.79 -3.43 37.73
CA ALA A 173 -8.20 -3.28 38.08
C ALA A 173 -8.56 -3.99 39.40
N GLU A 174 -8.05 -5.21 39.59
CA GLU A 174 -8.25 -5.99 40.82
C GLU A 174 -7.66 -5.27 42.04
N ALA A 175 -6.44 -4.75 41.93
CA ALA A 175 -5.78 -4.00 43.01
C ALA A 175 -6.50 -2.69 43.34
N ALA A 176 -6.92 -1.94 42.31
CA ALA A 176 -7.66 -0.68 42.44
C ALA A 176 -9.04 -0.90 43.08
N GLY A 177 -9.76 -1.93 42.65
CA GLY A 177 -11.05 -2.31 43.21
C GLY A 177 -10.97 -2.70 44.69
N LYS A 178 -10.03 -3.60 45.06
CA LYS A 178 -9.81 -4.00 46.46
C LYS A 178 -9.44 -2.84 47.38
N SER A 179 -8.62 -1.91 46.86
CA SER A 179 -8.19 -0.73 47.62
C SER A 179 -9.19 0.43 47.57
N LYS A 180 -10.28 0.30 46.80
CA LYS A 180 -11.29 1.35 46.54
C LYS A 180 -10.67 2.66 46.05
N ARG A 181 -9.64 2.57 45.22
CA ARG A 181 -8.95 3.72 44.64
C ARG A 181 -9.24 3.82 43.15
N PRO A 182 -9.62 5.02 42.65
CA PRO A 182 -9.69 5.25 41.22
C PRO A 182 -8.32 5.04 40.57
N MET A 183 -8.34 4.60 39.31
CA MET A 183 -7.18 4.48 38.47
C MET A 183 -7.08 5.70 37.56
N GLN A 184 -5.87 6.21 37.37
CA GLN A 184 -5.60 7.18 36.31
C GLN A 184 -5.31 6.42 35.01
N VAL A 185 -6.15 6.60 34.00
CA VAL A 185 -6.03 5.93 32.70
C VAL A 185 -5.55 6.94 31.67
N THR A 186 -4.43 6.65 31.00
CA THR A 186 -3.91 7.44 29.89
C THR A 186 -4.20 6.71 28.57
N TYR A 187 -4.84 7.39 27.63
CA TYR A 187 -5.26 6.80 26.36
C TYR A 187 -5.05 7.76 25.19
N GLN A 188 -5.00 7.21 23.98
CA GLN A 188 -4.91 7.96 22.73
C GLN A 188 -6.21 7.89 21.95
N ARG A 189 -6.66 9.05 21.47
CA ARG A 189 -7.79 9.22 20.53
C ARG A 189 -7.37 10.23 19.46
N ASP A 190 -7.53 9.87 18.18
CA ASP A 190 -7.12 10.71 17.04
C ASP A 190 -5.66 11.23 17.13
N SER A 191 -4.74 10.36 17.57
CA SER A 191 -3.32 10.68 17.80
C SER A 191 -3.04 11.73 18.89
N LYS A 192 -4.04 12.10 19.70
CA LYS A 192 -3.89 12.96 20.87
C LYS A 192 -3.98 12.13 22.14
N GLU A 193 -3.19 12.50 23.14
CA GLU A 193 -3.18 11.85 24.45
C GLU A 193 -4.18 12.51 25.40
N TYR A 194 -4.92 11.69 26.14
CA TYR A 194 -5.89 12.08 27.13
C TYR A 194 -5.66 11.30 28.42
N THR A 195 -6.19 11.82 29.51
CA THR A 195 -6.17 11.16 30.82
C THR A 195 -7.55 11.26 31.46
N THR A 196 -8.02 10.16 32.07
CA THR A 196 -9.28 10.11 32.82
C THR A 196 -9.11 9.33 34.13
N SER A 197 -10.05 9.52 35.05
CA SER A 197 -10.13 8.77 36.31
C SER A 197 -11.21 7.70 36.19
N LEU A 198 -10.87 6.44 36.41
CA LEU A 198 -11.77 5.29 36.25
C LEU A 198 -11.75 4.43 37.52
N THR A 199 -12.92 4.21 38.11
CA THR A 199 -13.07 3.33 39.28
C THR A 199 -13.67 1.98 38.84
N PRO A 200 -12.94 0.85 38.95
CA PRO A 200 -13.49 -0.46 38.62
C PRO A 200 -14.74 -0.79 39.43
N ALA A 201 -15.67 -1.54 38.84
CA ALA A 201 -16.85 -2.08 39.51
C ALA A 201 -16.70 -3.59 39.72
N PHE A 202 -17.17 -4.10 40.86
CA PHE A 202 -17.14 -5.55 41.13
C PHE A 202 -18.30 -6.23 40.42
N ASP A 203 -17.99 -7.13 39.50
CA ASP A 203 -18.99 -7.94 38.81
C ASP A 203 -19.37 -9.14 39.67
N LYS A 204 -20.66 -9.26 40.01
CA LYS A 204 -21.17 -10.34 40.86
C LYS A 204 -21.16 -11.70 40.18
N GLN A 205 -21.36 -11.73 38.86
CA GLN A 205 -21.44 -12.97 38.10
C GLN A 205 -20.04 -13.55 37.87
N ASP A 206 -19.10 -12.70 37.45
CA ASP A 206 -17.71 -13.10 37.19
C ASP A 206 -16.85 -13.12 38.45
N ARG A 207 -17.33 -12.55 39.56
CA ARG A 207 -16.61 -12.37 40.83
C ARG A 207 -15.24 -11.68 40.64
N ALA A 208 -15.19 -10.67 39.78
CA ALA A 208 -13.97 -9.97 39.40
C ALA A 208 -14.21 -8.45 39.29
N TRP A 209 -13.17 -7.65 39.49
CA TRP A 209 -13.23 -6.21 39.23
C TRP A 209 -13.13 -5.93 37.73
N ARG A 210 -14.15 -5.26 37.19
CA ARG A 210 -14.30 -4.99 35.75
C ARG A 210 -14.32 -3.50 35.47
N LEU A 211 -13.83 -3.14 34.28
CA LEU A 211 -13.86 -1.76 33.78
C LEU A 211 -15.10 -1.47 32.93
N GLY A 212 -15.93 -2.46 32.61
CA GLY A 212 -17.04 -2.29 31.66
C GLY A 212 -16.59 -2.05 30.22
N LEU A 213 -15.35 -2.43 29.87
CA LEU A 213 -14.78 -2.27 28.52
C LEU A 213 -14.56 -3.64 27.89
N TYR A 214 -14.90 -3.78 26.62
CA TYR A 214 -14.33 -4.81 25.77
C TYR A 214 -12.99 -4.31 25.24
N ILE A 215 -11.93 -5.07 25.53
CA ILE A 215 -10.56 -4.68 25.21
C ILE A 215 -9.84 -5.78 24.42
N ARG A 216 -8.92 -5.37 23.54
CA ARG A 216 -8.05 -6.25 22.77
C ARG A 216 -6.63 -5.68 22.73
N ASP A 217 -5.62 -6.54 22.77
CA ASP A 217 -4.21 -6.17 22.67
C ASP A 217 -3.53 -6.76 21.43
N SER A 218 -4.25 -7.55 20.64
CA SER A 218 -3.68 -8.29 19.52
C SER A 218 -4.70 -8.57 18.44
N ALA A 219 -4.19 -8.78 17.23
CA ALA A 219 -4.93 -9.26 16.08
C ALA A 219 -4.13 -10.34 15.35
N ALA A 220 -4.85 -11.30 14.79
CA ALA A 220 -4.27 -12.35 13.98
C ALA A 220 -5.12 -12.58 12.73
N GLY A 221 -4.48 -13.02 11.67
CA GLY A 221 -5.16 -13.27 10.41
C GLY A 221 -4.26 -13.95 9.40
N VAL A 222 -4.78 -14.06 8.18
CA VAL A 222 -4.09 -14.64 7.04
C VAL A 222 -3.97 -13.57 5.96
N GLY A 223 -2.78 -13.46 5.38
CA GLY A 223 -2.46 -12.50 4.35
C GLY A 223 -1.65 -13.11 3.21
N THR A 224 -1.33 -12.30 2.21
CA THR A 224 -0.37 -12.67 1.18
C THR A 224 0.86 -11.74 1.23
N LEU A 225 2.05 -12.33 1.18
CA LEU A 225 3.31 -11.60 1.00
C LEU A 225 3.34 -10.98 -0.40
N THR A 226 3.57 -9.68 -0.53
CA THR A 226 3.58 -9.00 -1.84
C THR A 226 4.97 -8.99 -2.46
N PHE A 227 5.96 -8.53 -1.71
CA PHE A 227 7.32 -8.49 -2.21
C PHE A 227 8.32 -8.61 -1.07
N TYR A 228 9.53 -9.04 -1.42
CA TYR A 228 10.71 -8.94 -0.58
C TYR A 228 11.82 -8.22 -1.34
N ALA A 229 12.43 -7.22 -0.73
CA ALA A 229 13.52 -6.43 -1.26
C ALA A 229 14.83 -6.86 -0.55
N PRO A 230 15.60 -7.80 -1.13
CA PRO A 230 16.70 -8.45 -0.43
C PRO A 230 17.87 -7.51 -0.10
N GLU A 231 18.10 -6.47 -0.91
CA GLU A 231 19.16 -5.49 -0.66
C GLU A 231 18.90 -4.67 0.61
N GLN A 232 17.63 -4.39 0.91
CA GLN A 232 17.20 -3.60 2.07
C GLN A 232 16.78 -4.48 3.27
N GLY A 233 16.59 -5.78 3.02
CA GLY A 233 16.02 -6.72 3.99
C GLY A 233 14.57 -6.39 4.40
N VAL A 234 13.82 -5.74 3.51
CA VAL A 234 12.46 -5.23 3.78
C VAL A 234 11.44 -5.98 2.95
N TYR A 235 10.25 -6.20 3.49
CA TYR A 235 9.11 -6.75 2.75
C TYR A 235 7.87 -5.88 2.88
N GLY A 236 6.90 -6.12 1.98
CA GLY A 236 5.53 -5.63 2.10
C GLY A 236 4.51 -6.75 1.90
N ALA A 237 3.38 -6.66 2.59
CA ALA A 237 2.28 -7.63 2.50
C ALA A 237 0.89 -6.98 2.69
N LEU A 238 -0.17 -7.74 2.41
CA LEU A 238 -1.60 -7.37 2.49
C LEU A 238 -2.09 -6.30 1.51
N GLY A 239 -1.38 -5.20 1.27
CA GLY A 239 -1.90 -4.13 0.40
C GLY A 239 -3.01 -3.26 1.04
N HIS A 240 -3.37 -3.49 2.31
CA HIS A 240 -4.25 -2.62 3.09
C HIS A 240 -3.89 -2.64 4.58
N ILE A 241 -4.45 -1.67 5.32
CA ILE A 241 -4.27 -1.53 6.76
C ILE A 241 -5.00 -2.64 7.53
N ILE A 242 -4.37 -3.14 8.61
CA ILE A 242 -5.03 -4.01 9.57
C ILE A 242 -5.82 -3.14 10.54
N THR A 243 -7.12 -3.41 10.62
CA THR A 243 -8.03 -2.76 11.56
C THR A 243 -8.61 -3.79 12.53
N ASP A 244 -9.11 -3.33 13.66
CA ASP A 244 -10.03 -4.14 14.46
C ASP A 244 -11.35 -4.36 13.69
N MET A 245 -11.90 -5.57 13.80
CA MET A 245 -13.08 -5.98 13.03
C MET A 245 -14.36 -5.24 13.45
N ASN A 246 -14.46 -4.81 14.72
CA ASN A 246 -15.67 -4.21 15.27
C ASN A 246 -15.66 -2.69 15.07
N THR A 247 -14.52 -2.07 15.34
CA THR A 247 -14.36 -0.60 15.36
C THR A 247 -13.80 -0.03 14.06
N GLN A 248 -13.27 -0.88 13.18
CA GLN A 248 -12.48 -0.46 12.01
C GLN A 248 -11.28 0.45 12.36
N THR A 249 -10.90 0.50 13.64
CA THR A 249 -9.78 1.32 14.10
C THR A 249 -8.46 0.68 13.68
N PRO A 250 -7.53 1.43 13.07
CA PRO A 250 -6.20 0.93 12.73
C PRO A 250 -5.44 0.41 13.95
N ILE A 251 -4.81 -0.75 13.82
CA ILE A 251 -3.96 -1.30 14.87
C ILE A 251 -2.61 -0.59 14.84
N VAL A 252 -2.28 0.12 15.92
CA VAL A 252 -0.95 0.69 16.14
C VAL A 252 0.00 -0.43 16.53
N VAL A 253 1.02 -0.69 15.70
CA VAL A 253 1.93 -1.82 15.91
C VAL A 253 2.83 -1.56 17.12
N GLY A 254 2.72 -2.39 18.16
CA GLY A 254 3.70 -2.46 19.24
C GLY A 254 4.78 -3.49 18.95
N SER A 255 4.37 -4.67 18.48
CA SER A 255 5.26 -5.70 17.95
C SER A 255 4.45 -6.61 17.03
N GLY A 256 5.09 -7.29 16.09
CA GLY A 256 4.38 -8.31 15.33
C GLY A 256 5.33 -9.19 14.54
N GLN A 257 4.77 -10.26 14.02
CA GLN A 257 5.50 -11.26 13.25
C GLN A 257 4.63 -11.79 12.12
N ILE A 258 5.30 -12.08 11.01
CA ILE A 258 4.73 -12.90 9.94
C ILE A 258 5.26 -14.32 10.07
N LEU A 259 4.36 -15.27 9.91
CA LEU A 259 4.58 -16.69 10.10
C LEU A 259 4.32 -17.44 8.81
N GLN A 260 5.02 -18.54 8.62
CA GLN A 260 4.71 -19.46 7.55
C GLN A 260 3.31 -20.06 7.76
N SER A 261 2.54 -20.16 6.67
CA SER A 261 1.18 -20.69 6.70
C SER A 261 0.91 -21.57 5.49
N SER A 262 0.04 -22.56 5.66
CA SER A 262 -0.39 -23.47 4.60
C SER A 262 -1.90 -23.41 4.44
N VAL A 263 -2.36 -23.19 3.20
CA VAL A 263 -3.78 -23.20 2.82
C VAL A 263 -4.28 -24.64 2.84
N THR A 264 -5.34 -24.90 3.61
CA THR A 264 -5.99 -26.21 3.70
C THR A 264 -7.18 -26.32 2.78
N SER A 265 -7.94 -25.23 2.65
CA SER A 265 -9.13 -25.18 1.83
C SER A 265 -9.51 -23.73 1.49
N ILE A 266 -10.35 -23.59 0.48
CA ILE A 266 -10.94 -22.31 0.10
C ILE A 266 -12.44 -22.40 0.31
N SER A 267 -13.01 -21.42 1.03
CA SER A 267 -14.43 -21.11 0.93
C SER A 267 -14.62 -20.18 -0.27
N LYS A 268 -15.46 -20.59 -1.22
CA LYS A 268 -15.65 -19.85 -2.47
C LYS A 268 -16.36 -18.52 -2.19
N SER A 269 -16.00 -17.49 -2.95
CA SER A 269 -16.73 -16.23 -2.96
C SER A 269 -17.91 -16.31 -3.89
N GLU A 270 -19.03 -15.74 -3.45
CA GLU A 270 -20.25 -15.59 -4.23
C GLU A 270 -20.69 -14.12 -4.21
N SER A 271 -21.67 -13.75 -5.05
CA SER A 271 -22.19 -12.39 -5.04
C SER A 271 -22.85 -12.10 -3.70
N GLY A 272 -22.38 -11.07 -2.99
CA GLY A 272 -22.86 -10.70 -1.66
C GLY A 272 -22.12 -11.38 -0.50
N GLU A 273 -21.44 -12.50 -0.75
CA GLU A 273 -20.79 -13.33 0.27
C GLU A 273 -19.28 -13.47 -0.04
N PRO A 274 -18.41 -12.71 0.67
CA PRO A 274 -16.96 -12.84 0.50
C PRO A 274 -16.48 -14.25 0.90
N GLY A 275 -15.76 -14.91 0.01
CA GLY A 275 -15.09 -16.17 0.32
C GLY A 275 -13.82 -15.95 1.17
N GLU A 276 -13.19 -17.04 1.62
CA GLU A 276 -11.99 -16.98 2.45
C GLU A 276 -10.98 -18.11 2.18
N LYS A 277 -9.69 -17.80 2.34
CA LYS A 277 -8.63 -18.80 2.48
C LYS A 277 -8.62 -19.35 3.89
N ARG A 278 -8.91 -20.64 4.06
CA ARG A 278 -8.69 -21.34 5.33
C ARG A 278 -7.25 -21.84 5.34
N ALA A 279 -6.47 -21.33 6.28
CA ALA A 279 -5.08 -21.71 6.45
C ALA A 279 -4.78 -21.95 7.92
N HIS A 280 -3.81 -22.81 8.20
CA HIS A 280 -3.30 -23.00 9.55
C HIS A 280 -1.87 -22.48 9.64
N PHE A 281 -1.48 -22.12 10.86
CA PHE A 281 -0.09 -21.87 11.19
C PHE A 281 0.55 -23.22 11.47
N LEU A 282 1.68 -23.49 10.83
CA LEU A 282 2.43 -24.72 11.07
C LEU A 282 2.85 -24.72 12.56
N LYS A 283 2.65 -25.83 13.28
CA LYS A 283 2.94 -25.94 14.73
C LYS A 283 4.42 -25.70 15.09
N GLU A 284 5.31 -25.78 14.10
CA GLU A 284 6.74 -25.43 14.14
C GLU A 284 7.06 -24.30 13.13
N GLY A 285 6.05 -23.53 12.77
CA GLY A 285 6.09 -22.54 11.71
C GLY A 285 7.20 -21.52 11.95
N LYS A 286 8.16 -21.51 11.03
CA LYS A 286 9.27 -20.58 10.98
C LYS A 286 8.72 -19.15 10.97
N MET A 287 9.21 -18.33 11.90
CA MET A 287 9.04 -16.88 11.82
C MET A 287 9.72 -16.42 10.52
N LEU A 288 8.95 -15.78 9.65
CA LEU A 288 9.46 -15.28 8.37
C LEU A 288 10.09 -13.90 8.54
N GLY A 289 9.53 -13.08 9.44
CA GLY A 289 9.93 -11.69 9.62
C GLY A 289 9.13 -10.95 10.68
N THR A 290 9.51 -9.71 10.94
CA THR A 290 8.88 -8.79 11.88
C THR A 290 7.75 -8.00 11.24
N ILE A 291 6.87 -7.40 12.04
CA ILE A 291 5.95 -6.35 11.58
C ILE A 291 6.31 -5.09 12.35
N GLU A 292 6.70 -4.05 11.62
CA GLU A 292 7.16 -2.77 12.18
C GLU A 292 6.18 -1.64 11.86
N ARG A 293 5.47 -1.74 10.73
CA ARG A 293 4.53 -0.71 10.27
C ARG A 293 3.24 -1.35 9.79
N ASN A 294 2.12 -0.70 10.11
CA ASN A 294 0.79 -0.98 9.59
C ASN A 294 0.25 0.31 8.97
N THR A 295 -0.04 0.28 7.68
CA THR A 295 -0.36 1.47 6.89
C THR A 295 -1.53 1.20 5.95
N HIS A 296 -2.05 2.23 5.30
CA HIS A 296 -3.09 2.10 4.26
C HIS A 296 -2.70 1.20 3.08
N PHE A 297 -1.40 0.97 2.83
CA PHE A 297 -0.89 0.16 1.73
C PHE A 297 -0.39 -1.22 2.16
N GLY A 298 -0.60 -1.61 3.41
CA GLY A 298 -0.16 -2.91 3.92
C GLY A 298 0.67 -2.83 5.18
N ILE A 299 1.21 -3.99 5.52
CA ILE A 299 2.19 -4.15 6.59
C ILE A 299 3.60 -4.27 6.03
N PHE A 300 4.55 -3.74 6.79
CA PHE A 300 5.97 -3.73 6.43
C PHE A 300 6.83 -4.08 7.64
N GLY A 301 7.99 -4.67 7.36
CA GLY A 301 8.98 -5.01 8.38
C GLY A 301 10.20 -5.64 7.75
N LYS A 302 10.94 -6.40 8.56
CA LYS A 302 12.19 -7.04 8.15
C LYS A 302 12.01 -8.54 7.92
N MET A 303 12.66 -9.03 6.88
CA MET A 303 12.85 -10.46 6.60
C MET A 303 14.34 -10.69 6.33
N SER A 304 14.84 -11.86 6.70
CA SER A 304 16.27 -12.21 6.53
C SER A 304 16.51 -13.19 5.39
N GLN A 305 15.46 -13.77 4.82
CA GLN A 305 15.55 -14.83 3.83
C GLN A 305 14.57 -14.58 2.70
N ASN A 306 14.97 -15.02 1.50
CA ASN A 306 14.08 -15.02 0.35
C ASN A 306 12.86 -15.93 0.65
N PRO A 307 11.68 -15.54 0.19
CA PRO A 307 10.49 -16.34 0.42
C PRO A 307 10.59 -17.68 -0.32
N GLU A 308 10.36 -18.77 0.40
CA GLU A 308 10.32 -20.12 -0.14
C GLU A 308 9.12 -20.29 -1.10
N HIS A 309 9.18 -21.29 -1.99
CA HIS A 309 8.11 -21.59 -2.95
C HIS A 309 7.73 -20.44 -3.91
N SER A 310 8.60 -19.42 -4.08
CA SER A 310 8.34 -18.35 -5.05
C SER A 310 8.41 -18.87 -6.49
N VAL A 311 7.54 -18.32 -7.33
CA VAL A 311 7.59 -18.53 -8.79
C VAL A 311 8.81 -17.81 -9.40
N TYR A 312 9.35 -16.80 -8.71
CA TYR A 312 10.49 -16.01 -9.14
C TYR A 312 11.69 -16.27 -8.25
N GLN A 313 12.73 -16.91 -8.80
CA GLN A 313 13.99 -17.14 -8.09
C GLN A 313 14.93 -15.93 -8.13
N LYS A 314 14.73 -15.02 -9.09
CA LYS A 314 15.53 -13.81 -9.27
C LYS A 314 14.67 -12.56 -9.05
N PRO A 315 15.22 -11.47 -8.49
CA PRO A 315 14.53 -10.19 -8.40
C PRO A 315 14.06 -9.69 -9.76
N VAL A 316 12.87 -9.08 -9.79
CA VAL A 316 12.26 -8.49 -10.98
C VAL A 316 12.17 -6.97 -10.81
N PRO A 317 12.20 -6.21 -11.93
CA PRO A 317 11.94 -4.78 -11.89
C PRO A 317 10.53 -4.46 -11.39
N VAL A 318 10.39 -3.28 -10.79
CA VAL A 318 9.10 -2.68 -10.45
C VAL A 318 8.70 -1.65 -11.50
N ALA A 319 7.42 -1.29 -11.53
CA ALA A 319 6.89 -0.26 -12.42
C ALA A 319 6.36 0.94 -11.63
N PHE A 320 6.51 2.15 -12.17
CA PHE A 320 5.73 3.31 -11.70
C PHE A 320 4.29 3.22 -12.20
N ALA A 321 3.36 3.92 -11.54
CA ALA A 321 1.96 3.93 -11.93
C ALA A 321 1.74 4.35 -13.39
N GLU A 322 2.55 5.26 -13.93
CA GLU A 322 2.43 5.74 -15.32
C GLU A 322 2.79 4.66 -16.37
N GLU A 323 3.57 3.66 -15.96
CA GLU A 323 3.94 2.53 -16.82
C GLU A 323 2.86 1.45 -16.88
N VAL A 324 1.96 1.41 -15.90
CA VAL A 324 0.86 0.43 -15.83
C VAL A 324 -0.15 0.69 -16.94
N LYS A 325 -0.63 -0.38 -17.58
CA LYS A 325 -1.60 -0.32 -18.68
C LYS A 325 -2.81 -1.19 -18.40
N GLU A 326 -3.95 -0.77 -18.93
CA GLU A 326 -5.13 -1.64 -19.05
C GLU A 326 -4.80 -2.83 -19.97
N GLY A 327 -5.41 -3.99 -19.71
CA GLY A 327 -5.19 -5.22 -20.46
C GLY A 327 -4.58 -6.36 -19.65
N PRO A 328 -3.98 -7.38 -20.31
CA PRO A 328 -3.56 -8.62 -19.67
C PRO A 328 -2.51 -8.42 -18.57
N ALA A 329 -2.68 -9.15 -17.48
CA ALA A 329 -1.74 -9.24 -16.36
C ALA A 329 -1.86 -10.61 -15.66
N GLU A 330 -1.03 -10.84 -14.65
CA GLU A 330 -1.07 -12.03 -13.81
C GLU A 330 -1.07 -11.65 -12.34
N ILE A 331 -1.72 -12.46 -11.50
CA ILE A 331 -1.52 -12.41 -10.05
C ILE A 331 -0.78 -13.65 -9.57
N LEU A 332 0.00 -13.48 -8.50
CA LEU A 332 0.67 -14.59 -7.81
C LEU A 332 -0.07 -14.89 -6.50
N THR A 333 -0.57 -16.09 -6.31
CA THR A 333 -1.26 -16.45 -5.06
C THR A 333 -1.22 -17.95 -4.80
N VAL A 334 -1.45 -18.33 -3.54
CA VAL A 334 -1.63 -19.73 -3.13
C VAL A 334 -3.12 -20.03 -2.99
N VAL A 335 -3.56 -21.12 -3.61
CA VAL A 335 -4.92 -21.69 -3.44
C VAL A 335 -4.94 -23.03 -2.72
N GLU A 336 -3.76 -23.65 -2.54
CA GLU A 336 -3.63 -24.98 -1.93
C GLU A 336 -2.19 -25.18 -1.42
N GLY A 337 -2.06 -25.66 -0.18
CA GLY A 337 -0.77 -25.88 0.46
C GLY A 337 0.03 -24.58 0.60
N GLN A 338 1.27 -24.60 0.09
CA GLN A 338 2.19 -23.45 0.12
C GLN A 338 2.65 -23.03 -1.28
N ARG A 339 2.16 -23.69 -2.33
CA ARG A 339 2.65 -23.50 -3.69
C ARG A 339 2.09 -22.21 -4.27
N VAL A 340 2.97 -21.25 -4.56
CA VAL A 340 2.59 -20.03 -5.27
C VAL A 340 2.38 -20.37 -6.74
N GLU A 341 1.27 -19.87 -7.29
CA GLU A 341 0.89 -20.08 -8.69
C GLU A 341 0.60 -18.76 -9.39
N ARG A 342 0.71 -18.76 -10.72
CA ARG A 342 0.29 -17.67 -11.59
C ARG A 342 -1.16 -17.88 -12.03
N PHE A 343 -1.95 -16.83 -11.94
CA PHE A 343 -3.31 -16.79 -12.48
C PHE A 343 -3.50 -15.55 -13.34
N LYS A 344 -4.12 -15.74 -14.50
CA LYS A 344 -4.45 -14.67 -15.43
C LYS A 344 -5.50 -13.73 -14.86
N VAL A 345 -5.25 -12.43 -15.04
CA VAL A 345 -6.19 -11.35 -14.75
C VAL A 345 -6.17 -10.33 -15.88
N GLU A 346 -7.14 -9.44 -15.88
CA GLU A 346 -7.20 -8.29 -16.76
C GLU A 346 -7.26 -7.02 -15.93
N ILE A 347 -6.39 -6.05 -16.22
CA ILE A 347 -6.46 -4.70 -15.65
C ILE A 347 -7.53 -3.96 -16.45
N VAL A 348 -8.69 -3.78 -15.84
CA VAL A 348 -9.87 -3.17 -16.46
C VAL A 348 -9.75 -1.64 -16.45
N HIS A 349 -9.14 -1.08 -15.40
CA HIS A 349 -8.95 0.35 -15.28
C HIS A 349 -7.67 0.69 -14.52
N VAL A 350 -7.00 1.76 -14.93
CA VAL A 350 -5.83 2.34 -14.25
C VAL A 350 -6.14 3.78 -13.84
N SER A 351 -6.21 4.03 -12.54
CA SER A 351 -6.44 5.36 -11.98
C SER A 351 -5.19 6.24 -12.15
N LYS A 352 -5.35 7.47 -12.59
CA LYS A 352 -4.27 8.47 -12.58
C LYS A 352 -4.15 9.06 -11.18
N GLN A 353 -3.03 8.79 -10.51
CA GLN A 353 -2.79 9.23 -9.14
C GLN A 353 -1.52 10.07 -9.07
N SER A 354 -1.63 11.30 -8.56
CA SER A 354 -0.49 12.15 -8.21
C SER A 354 -0.10 12.03 -6.73
N VAL A 355 -0.96 11.41 -5.92
CA VAL A 355 -0.78 11.15 -4.49
C VAL A 355 -1.14 9.70 -4.18
N PRO A 356 -0.55 9.11 -3.12
CA PRO A 356 -0.87 7.74 -2.75
C PRO A 356 -2.35 7.55 -2.41
N GLU A 357 -2.99 6.60 -3.08
CA GLU A 357 -4.38 6.21 -2.87
C GLU A 357 -4.54 4.69 -3.04
N THR A 358 -5.40 4.07 -2.23
CA THR A 358 -5.52 2.61 -2.15
C THR A 358 -6.19 1.96 -3.36
N LYS A 359 -6.92 2.72 -4.17
CA LYS A 359 -7.65 2.25 -5.37
C LYS A 359 -6.95 2.69 -6.66
N GLY A 360 -5.73 2.20 -6.85
CA GLY A 360 -4.88 2.53 -8.00
C GLY A 360 -5.32 1.87 -9.31
N LEU A 361 -5.86 0.66 -9.25
CA LEU A 361 -6.35 -0.05 -10.42
C LEU A 361 -7.56 -0.92 -10.11
N VAL A 362 -8.33 -1.24 -11.15
CA VAL A 362 -9.39 -2.25 -11.11
C VAL A 362 -8.91 -3.44 -11.91
N LEU A 363 -8.96 -4.63 -11.32
CA LEU A 363 -8.62 -5.89 -11.97
C LEU A 363 -9.81 -6.85 -11.97
N ARG A 364 -9.82 -7.76 -12.94
CA ARG A 364 -10.77 -8.86 -13.06
C ARG A 364 -10.04 -10.19 -13.23
N ILE A 365 -10.41 -11.19 -12.45
CA ILE A 365 -9.90 -12.55 -12.57
C ILE A 365 -10.46 -13.19 -13.85
N THR A 366 -9.56 -13.63 -14.73
CA THR A 366 -9.91 -14.28 -16.01
C THR A 366 -9.44 -15.73 -16.08
N ASP A 367 -8.60 -16.19 -15.15
CA ASP A 367 -8.15 -17.58 -15.09
C ASP A 367 -9.28 -18.53 -14.66
N PRO A 368 -9.69 -19.48 -15.51
CA PRO A 368 -10.78 -20.39 -15.18
C PRO A 368 -10.46 -21.28 -13.97
N ARG A 369 -9.19 -21.66 -13.78
CA ARG A 369 -8.76 -22.51 -12.66
C ARG A 369 -8.95 -21.81 -11.32
N LEU A 370 -8.65 -20.50 -11.28
CA LEU A 370 -8.82 -19.69 -10.08
C LEU A 370 -10.31 -19.51 -9.77
N VAL A 371 -11.09 -19.12 -10.79
CA VAL A 371 -12.54 -18.91 -10.65
C VAL A 371 -13.24 -20.20 -10.19
N GLU A 372 -12.89 -21.35 -10.76
CA GLU A 372 -13.47 -22.63 -10.38
C GLU A 372 -13.19 -22.98 -8.92
N LYS A 373 -11.95 -22.79 -8.46
CA LYS A 373 -11.56 -23.10 -7.07
C LYS A 373 -12.10 -22.10 -6.05
N THR A 374 -12.24 -20.83 -6.40
CA THR A 374 -12.38 -19.74 -5.42
C THR A 374 -13.61 -18.85 -5.63
N GLY A 375 -14.28 -18.93 -6.77
CA GLY A 375 -15.37 -18.02 -7.13
C GLY A 375 -14.91 -16.60 -7.55
N GLY A 376 -13.65 -16.25 -7.29
CA GLY A 376 -13.10 -14.91 -7.56
C GLY A 376 -11.99 -14.54 -6.56
N ILE A 377 -11.94 -13.27 -6.17
CA ILE A 377 -11.05 -12.78 -5.12
C ILE A 377 -11.67 -13.13 -3.77
N VAL A 378 -10.91 -13.84 -2.93
CA VAL A 378 -11.32 -14.24 -1.57
C VAL A 378 -10.47 -13.53 -0.51
N GLN A 379 -10.97 -13.44 0.71
CA GLN A 379 -10.19 -12.97 1.85
C GLN A 379 -8.91 -13.80 2.02
N GLY A 380 -7.81 -13.12 2.35
CA GLY A 380 -6.46 -13.71 2.38
C GLY A 380 -5.72 -13.65 1.04
N MET A 381 -6.37 -13.34 -0.09
CA MET A 381 -5.66 -12.98 -1.33
C MET A 381 -5.08 -11.58 -1.29
N SER A 382 -5.51 -10.73 -0.36
CA SER A 382 -4.98 -9.39 -0.26
C SER A 382 -3.47 -9.41 -0.07
N GLY A 383 -2.77 -8.61 -0.88
CA GLY A 383 -1.32 -8.61 -1.01
C GLY A 383 -0.81 -9.48 -2.15
N SER A 384 -1.66 -10.21 -2.88
CA SER A 384 -1.24 -11.01 -4.05
C SER A 384 -0.55 -10.09 -5.07
N PRO A 385 0.73 -10.35 -5.43
CA PRO A 385 1.47 -9.53 -6.37
C PRO A 385 0.81 -9.53 -7.74
N ILE A 386 0.71 -8.35 -8.35
CA ILE A 386 0.20 -8.15 -9.71
C ILE A 386 1.39 -7.92 -10.64
N MET A 387 1.56 -8.80 -11.62
CA MET A 387 2.63 -8.79 -12.59
C MET A 387 2.10 -8.36 -13.96
N GLN A 388 2.79 -7.43 -14.62
CA GLN A 388 2.49 -7.03 -15.99
C GLN A 388 3.80 -6.72 -16.73
N ASN A 389 3.93 -7.20 -17.98
CA ASN A 389 5.11 -6.95 -18.82
C ASN A 389 6.45 -7.32 -18.15
N GLY A 390 6.46 -8.38 -17.33
CA GLY A 390 7.64 -8.83 -16.59
C GLY A 390 8.02 -7.96 -15.37
N LYS A 391 7.22 -6.94 -15.04
CA LYS A 391 7.40 -6.06 -13.89
C LYS A 391 6.37 -6.34 -12.81
N LEU A 392 6.73 -6.11 -11.55
CA LEU A 392 5.76 -6.01 -10.46
C LEU A 392 5.11 -4.63 -10.53
N ILE A 393 3.78 -4.57 -10.65
CA ILE A 393 3.04 -3.32 -10.83
C ILE A 393 2.19 -2.94 -9.61
N GLY A 394 1.86 -3.90 -8.75
CA GLY A 394 0.98 -3.65 -7.62
C GLY A 394 0.64 -4.89 -6.81
N ALA A 395 -0.36 -4.73 -5.96
CA ALA A 395 -0.92 -5.80 -5.14
C ALA A 395 -2.45 -5.75 -5.14
N VAL A 396 -3.08 -6.93 -5.12
CA VAL A 396 -4.54 -7.05 -4.92
C VAL A 396 -4.89 -6.56 -3.52
N THR A 397 -6.00 -5.84 -3.39
CA THR A 397 -6.48 -5.31 -2.10
C THR A 397 -7.88 -5.83 -1.76
N HIS A 398 -8.93 -5.12 -2.16
CA HIS A 398 -10.32 -5.41 -1.80
C HIS A 398 -11.09 -5.98 -2.98
N VAL A 399 -12.00 -6.91 -2.70
CA VAL A 399 -12.95 -7.47 -3.68
C VAL A 399 -14.20 -6.60 -3.80
N PHE A 400 -14.85 -6.61 -4.97
CA PHE A 400 -16.18 -6.01 -5.11
C PHE A 400 -17.24 -6.98 -4.58
N VAL A 401 -18.05 -6.54 -3.61
CA VAL A 401 -19.03 -7.40 -2.94
C VAL A 401 -20.03 -8.05 -3.92
N ASN A 402 -20.45 -7.32 -4.95
CA ASN A 402 -21.42 -7.80 -5.94
C ASN A 402 -20.80 -8.42 -7.20
N ASP A 403 -19.46 -8.39 -7.33
CA ASP A 403 -18.73 -9.03 -8.43
C ASP A 403 -17.43 -9.62 -7.86
N PRO A 404 -17.47 -10.85 -7.32
CA PRO A 404 -16.30 -11.43 -6.67
C PRO A 404 -15.12 -11.63 -7.62
N LYS A 405 -15.35 -11.62 -8.95
CA LYS A 405 -14.26 -11.74 -9.94
C LYS A 405 -13.49 -10.44 -10.10
N SER A 406 -14.04 -9.32 -9.63
CA SER A 406 -13.43 -8.00 -9.77
C SER A 406 -13.03 -7.42 -8.42
N GLY A 407 -11.98 -6.61 -8.43
CA GLY A 407 -11.48 -5.97 -7.23
C GLY A 407 -10.52 -4.83 -7.52
N TYR A 408 -10.01 -4.24 -6.44
CA TYR A 408 -9.04 -3.17 -6.49
C TYR A 408 -7.62 -3.68 -6.31
N GLY A 409 -6.68 -2.99 -6.93
CA GLY A 409 -5.26 -3.10 -6.62
C GLY A 409 -4.66 -1.73 -6.26
N CYS A 410 -3.61 -1.76 -5.45
CA CYS A 410 -2.76 -0.59 -5.22
C CYS A 410 -1.47 -0.71 -6.03
N PHE A 411 -0.88 0.43 -6.40
CA PHE A 411 0.40 0.43 -7.10
C PHE A 411 1.54 0.04 -6.17
N ILE A 412 2.52 -0.68 -6.72
CA ILE A 412 3.69 -1.13 -5.96
C ILE A 412 4.51 0.05 -5.44
N GLU A 413 4.51 1.18 -6.16
CA GLU A 413 5.24 2.38 -5.76
C GLU A 413 4.82 2.89 -4.37
N TRP A 414 3.53 2.84 -4.04
CA TRP A 414 3.02 3.29 -2.75
C TRP A 414 3.47 2.35 -1.63
N MET A 415 3.45 1.05 -1.89
CA MET A 415 3.96 0.07 -0.95
C MET A 415 5.47 0.22 -0.72
N LEU A 416 6.24 0.50 -1.77
CA LEU A 416 7.70 0.72 -1.66
C LEU A 416 8.05 2.01 -0.92
N GLN A 417 7.22 3.07 -1.04
CA GLN A 417 7.36 4.29 -0.25
C GLN A 417 7.08 4.04 1.23
N ASP A 418 6.01 3.30 1.55
CA ASP A 418 5.67 2.96 2.93
C ASP A 418 6.62 1.92 3.55
N ALA A 419 7.28 1.12 2.71
CA ALA A 419 8.41 0.27 3.10
C ALA A 419 9.71 1.06 3.37
N GLY A 420 9.76 2.35 3.02
CA GLY A 420 10.96 3.18 3.15
C GLY A 420 12.05 2.87 2.12
N ILE A 421 11.70 2.25 1.00
CA ILE A 421 12.62 1.91 -0.10
C ILE A 421 12.68 3.03 -1.14
N LEU A 422 11.52 3.63 -1.45
CA LEU A 422 11.42 4.80 -2.32
C LEU A 422 11.17 6.05 -1.50
N GLU A 423 11.82 7.15 -1.86
CA GLU A 423 11.53 8.46 -1.27
C GLU A 423 10.14 8.94 -1.69
N ARG A 424 9.41 9.56 -0.77
CA ARG A 424 8.17 10.27 -1.10
C ARG A 424 8.53 11.55 -1.87
N PRO A 425 7.83 11.89 -2.96
CA PRO A 425 8.00 13.20 -3.56
C PRO A 425 7.77 14.26 -2.48
N GLN A 426 8.74 15.14 -2.26
CA GLN A 426 8.54 16.33 -1.43
C GLN A 426 7.49 17.21 -2.12
N ASN A 427 6.22 17.05 -1.74
CA ASN A 427 5.25 18.09 -2.02
C ASN A 427 5.61 19.27 -1.12
N THR A 428 6.03 20.35 -1.75
CA THR A 428 6.26 21.67 -1.19
C THR A 428 4.97 22.20 -0.58
N PHE A 429 4.54 21.69 0.57
CA PHE A 429 3.75 22.47 1.50
C PHE A 429 4.71 23.44 2.16
N GLN A 430 5.02 24.52 1.44
CA GLN A 430 5.37 25.76 2.12
C GLN A 430 4.24 26.00 3.12
N ASN A 431 4.60 25.93 4.40
CA ASN A 431 3.83 26.53 5.46
C ASN A 431 3.47 27.95 4.99
N LEU A 432 2.23 28.14 4.53
CA LEU A 432 1.57 29.42 4.60
C LEU A 432 1.40 29.68 6.09
N LYS A 433 2.48 30.16 6.73
CA LYS A 433 2.35 30.96 7.93
C LYS A 433 1.51 32.15 7.50
N ALA A 434 0.23 32.12 7.87
CA ALA A 434 -0.58 33.31 7.91
C ALA A 434 0.22 34.35 8.71
N SER A 435 0.56 35.45 8.03
CA SER A 435 1.03 36.68 8.63
C SER A 435 -0.17 37.51 9.04
#